data_AF-A0A903VNC4-F1
#
_entry.id   AF-A0A903VNC4-F1
#
_cell.length_a   1.000
_cell.length_b   1.000
_cell.length_c   1.000
_cell.angle_alpha   90.00
_cell.angle_beta   90.00
_cell.angle_gamma   90.00
#
_symmetry.space_group_name_H-M   'P 1'
#
loop_
_entity.id
_entity.type
_entity.pdbx_description
1 polymer ?
#
loop_
_entity_poly.entity_id
_entity_poly.type
_entity_poly.pdbx_seq_one_letter_code
_entity_poly.pdbx_strand_id
1 'polypeptide(L)'
;MGVLGQIPLLIGVILFLRPALANDNLRVAYQWSQIDFEFPSEAARSSAIASGDYIAENVIPVGLEVYKRRLFLTLPRWKAGIPASLAYININGEFTSCITLVVFTSLPVRLFDE
;
A
#
# COMPACT_ATOMS: atom_id res chain seq x y z
N MET A 1 -31.62 -41.92 -36.80
CA MET A 1 -30.21 -41.63 -36.50
C MET A 1 -30.07 -40.13 -36.33
N GLY A 2 -29.65 -39.62 -35.16
CA GLY A 2 -29.28 -38.21 -35.06
C GLY A 2 -29.97 -37.46 -33.94
N VAL A 3 -29.47 -37.62 -32.72
CA VAL A 3 -29.42 -36.56 -31.69
C VAL A 3 -28.34 -36.93 -30.64
N LEU A 4 -28.16 -38.24 -30.39
CA LEU A 4 -27.32 -38.75 -29.31
C LEU A 4 -25.81 -38.45 -29.45
N GLY A 5 -25.31 -38.29 -30.69
CA GLY A 5 -23.90 -38.00 -30.95
C GLY A 5 -23.49 -36.53 -30.80
N GLN A 6 -24.45 -35.59 -30.77
CA GLN A 6 -24.14 -34.16 -30.66
C GLN A 6 -24.07 -33.67 -29.20
N ILE A 7 -24.71 -34.39 -28.29
CA ILE A 7 -24.76 -34.09 -26.85
C ILE A 7 -23.36 -34.11 -26.20
N PRO A 8 -22.51 -35.15 -26.37
CA PRO A 8 -21.17 -35.15 -25.76
C PRO A 8 -20.26 -34.07 -26.34
N LEU A 9 -20.47 -33.68 -27.61
CA LEU A 9 -19.71 -32.62 -28.27
C LEU A 9 -20.08 -31.23 -27.72
N LEU A 10 -21.36 -30.96 -27.47
CA LEU A 10 -21.81 -29.74 -26.81
C LEU A 10 -21.29 -29.63 -25.37
N ILE A 11 -21.32 -30.74 -24.61
CA ILE A 11 -20.79 -30.77 -23.24
C ILE A 11 -19.27 -30.51 -23.25
N GLY A 12 -18.54 -31.10 -24.19
CA GLY A 12 -17.11 -30.84 -24.37
C GLY A 12 -16.81 -29.37 -24.67
N VAL A 13 -17.59 -28.74 -25.55
CA VAL A 13 -17.44 -27.30 -25.88
C VAL A 13 -17.73 -26.41 -24.66
N ILE A 14 -18.78 -26.70 -23.89
CA ILE A 14 -19.11 -25.94 -22.67
C ILE A 14 -18.03 -26.10 -21.59
N LEU A 15 -17.41 -27.28 -21.47
CA LEU A 15 -16.31 -27.51 -20.54
C LEU A 15 -14.99 -26.86 -20.99
N PHE A 16 -14.78 -26.71 -22.30
CA PHE A 16 -13.65 -25.97 -22.88
C PHE A 16 -13.83 -24.45 -22.79
N LEU A 17 -15.07 -23.94 -22.90
CA LEU A 17 -15.42 -22.55 -22.63
C LEU A 17 -15.60 -22.31 -21.12
N ARG A 18 -14.55 -22.51 -20.32
CA ARG A 18 -14.52 -21.90 -18.99
C ARG A 18 -14.02 -20.46 -19.14
N PRO A 19 -14.87 -19.43 -19.02
CA PRO A 19 -14.35 -18.08 -18.89
C PRO A 19 -13.46 -18.05 -17.65
N ALA A 20 -12.23 -17.55 -17.80
CA ALA A 20 -11.41 -17.21 -16.64
C ALA A 20 -12.13 -16.06 -15.92
N LEU A 21 -12.80 -16.37 -14.82
CA LEU A 21 -13.36 -15.35 -13.92
C LEU A 21 -12.16 -14.66 -13.24
N ALA A 22 -11.67 -13.59 -13.86
CA ALA A 22 -10.75 -12.69 -13.21
C ALA A 22 -11.52 -11.91 -12.14
N ASN A 23 -11.02 -11.88 -10.91
CA ASN A 23 -11.61 -11.09 -9.84
C ASN A 23 -11.38 -9.60 -10.11
N ASP A 24 -12.43 -8.89 -10.50
CA ASP A 24 -12.43 -7.45 -10.77
C ASP A 24 -12.85 -6.62 -9.54
N ASN A 25 -12.96 -7.26 -8.37
CA ASN A 25 -13.39 -6.59 -7.14
C ASN A 25 -12.30 -5.81 -6.40
N LEU A 26 -11.24 -5.38 -7.10
CA LEU A 26 -10.26 -4.48 -6.50
C LEU A 26 -10.94 -3.14 -6.20
N ARG A 27 -10.77 -2.67 -4.96
CA ARG A 27 -11.25 -1.36 -4.50
C ARG A 27 -10.06 -0.60 -3.96
N VAL A 28 -10.01 0.69 -4.26
CA VAL A 28 -8.99 1.58 -3.71
C VAL A 28 -9.26 1.71 -2.21
N ALA A 29 -8.36 1.16 -1.39
CA ALA A 29 -8.44 1.31 0.06
C ALA A 29 -7.89 2.67 0.50
N TYR A 30 -6.77 3.09 -0.10
CA TYR A 30 -6.09 4.34 0.19
C TYR A 30 -5.47 4.92 -1.08
N GLN A 31 -5.46 6.26 -1.17
CA GLN A 31 -4.80 6.98 -2.25
C GLN A 31 -4.14 8.24 -1.69
N TRP A 32 -3.00 8.62 -2.27
CA TRP A 32 -2.23 9.80 -1.86
C TRP A 32 -1.70 10.51 -3.09
N SER A 33 -1.80 11.83 -3.11
CA SER A 33 -1.07 12.65 -4.08
C SER A 33 0.39 12.82 -3.69
N GLN A 34 0.65 12.91 -2.38
CA GLN A 34 1.96 13.07 -1.79
C GLN A 34 1.99 12.41 -0.41
N ILE A 35 3.16 11.91 -0.04
CA ILE A 35 3.39 11.25 1.24
C ILE A 35 4.18 12.22 2.11
N ASP A 36 3.64 12.55 3.28
CA ASP A 36 4.32 13.37 4.29
C ASP A 36 4.68 12.55 5.53
N PHE A 37 5.62 13.03 6.34
CA PHE A 37 6.04 12.40 7.59
C PHE A 37 5.54 13.16 8.79
N GLU A 38 5.35 12.45 9.90
CA GLU A 38 4.99 13.06 11.18
C GLU A 38 6.25 13.66 11.80
N PHE A 39 6.32 14.99 11.80
CA PHE A 39 7.38 15.73 12.47
C PHE A 39 6.91 16.19 13.85
N PRO A 40 7.81 16.29 14.85
CA PRO A 40 7.46 16.72 16.20
C PRO A 40 6.97 18.18 16.27
N SER A 41 7.30 19.00 15.27
CA SER A 41 6.81 20.37 15.12
C SER A 41 6.97 20.86 13.68
N GLU A 42 6.24 21.91 13.30
CA GLU A 42 6.40 22.55 11.98
C GLU A 42 7.80 23.15 11.78
N ALA A 43 8.44 23.61 12.87
CA ALA A 43 9.81 24.08 12.83
C ALA A 43 10.80 22.94 12.50
N ALA A 44 10.59 21.75 13.07
CA ALA A 44 11.39 20.57 12.75
C ALA A 44 11.19 20.14 11.28
N ARG A 45 9.95 20.18 10.79
CA ARG A 45 9.64 19.93 9.38
C ARG A 45 10.36 20.92 8.46
N SER A 46 10.23 22.22 8.74
CA SER A 46 10.87 23.28 7.96
C SER A 46 12.40 23.17 7.97
N SER A 47 12.99 22.82 9.12
CA SER A 47 14.42 22.58 9.23
C SER A 47 14.87 21.37 8.41
N ALA A 48 14.10 20.28 8.41
CA ALA A 48 14.40 19.08 7.62
C ALA A 48 14.30 19.34 6.11
N ILE A 49 13.36 20.19 5.69
CA ILE A 49 13.25 20.64 4.30
C ILE A 49 14.47 21.52 3.95
N ALA A 50 14.82 22.46 4.82
CA ALA A 50 15.95 23.38 4.59
C ALA A 50 17.31 22.65 4.56
N SER A 51 17.49 21.59 5.35
CA SER A 51 18.70 20.76 5.34
C SER A 51 18.75 19.77 4.18
N GLY A 52 17.62 19.53 3.50
CA GLY A 52 17.49 18.48 2.48
C GLY A 52 17.34 17.07 3.05
N ASP A 53 17.14 16.93 4.36
CA ASP A 53 16.82 15.66 5.02
C ASP A 53 15.40 15.18 4.68
N TYR A 54 14.54 16.09 4.25
CA TYR A 54 13.21 15.79 3.74
C TYR A 54 12.93 16.50 2.40
N ILE A 55 12.66 15.72 1.36
CA ILE A 55 12.23 16.18 0.04
C ILE A 55 11.03 15.33 -0.35
N ALA A 56 9.84 15.90 -0.21
CA ALA A 56 8.57 15.17 -0.36
C ALA A 56 8.42 14.49 -1.75
N GLU A 57 8.97 15.08 -2.80
CA GLU A 57 8.96 14.55 -4.18
C GLU A 57 9.80 13.27 -4.35
N ASN A 58 10.77 13.04 -3.46
CA ASN A 58 11.63 11.86 -3.51
C ASN A 58 11.03 10.66 -2.77
N VAL A 59 9.92 10.85 -2.05
CA VAL A 59 9.27 9.80 -1.26
C VAL A 59 8.44 8.90 -2.18
N ILE A 60 9.05 7.78 -2.60
CA ILE A 60 8.41 6.80 -3.48
C ILE A 60 8.27 5.47 -2.73
N PRO A 61 7.06 4.99 -2.42
CA PRO A 61 6.87 3.71 -1.76
C PRO A 61 7.06 2.56 -2.76
N VAL A 62 7.79 1.53 -2.33
CA VAL A 62 8.08 0.35 -3.17
C VAL A 62 7.53 -0.94 -2.56
N GLY A 63 7.48 -1.02 -1.23
CA GLY A 63 6.93 -2.16 -0.51
C GLY A 63 5.78 -1.75 0.39
N LEU A 64 4.81 -2.64 0.53
CA LEU A 64 3.62 -2.45 1.37
C LEU A 64 3.27 -3.76 2.06
N GLU A 65 3.07 -3.70 3.38
CA GLU A 65 2.72 -4.87 4.20
C GLU A 65 1.69 -4.46 5.25
N VAL A 66 0.63 -5.25 5.41
CA VAL A 66 -0.37 -5.02 6.47
C VAL A 66 -0.07 -5.98 7.62
N TYR A 67 0.15 -5.42 8.81
CA TYR A 67 0.25 -6.23 10.03
C TYR A 67 -0.56 -5.60 11.15
N LYS A 68 -1.46 -6.39 11.73
CA LYS A 68 -2.45 -5.96 12.74
C LYS A 68 -3.23 -4.74 12.23
N ARG A 69 -3.17 -3.60 12.93
CA ARG A 69 -3.84 -2.34 12.56
C ARG A 69 -2.87 -1.31 11.99
N ARG A 70 -1.81 -1.77 11.33
CA ARG A 70 -0.80 -0.90 10.72
C ARG A 70 -0.53 -1.33 9.29
N LEU A 71 -0.40 -0.33 8.42
CA LEU A 71 0.10 -0.48 7.07
C LEU A 71 1.54 0.02 7.06
N PHE A 72 2.48 -0.88 6.79
CA PHE A 72 3.90 -0.57 6.68
C PHE A 72 4.24 -0.23 5.23
N LEU A 73 5.06 0.79 5.06
CA LEU A 73 5.57 1.25 3.77
C LEU A 73 7.09 1.22 3.79
N THR A 74 7.67 0.62 2.75
CA THR A 74 9.12 0.64 2.53
C THR A 74 9.47 1.76 1.56
N LEU A 75 10.36 2.64 2.00
CA LEU A 75 10.81 3.83 1.29
C LEU A 75 12.32 3.71 1.03
N PRO A 76 12.74 3.33 -0.18
CA PRO A 76 14.16 3.18 -0.47
C PRO A 76 14.87 4.54 -0.48
N ARG A 77 16.03 4.64 0.17
CA ARG A 77 16.87 5.83 0.16
C ARG A 77 17.70 5.98 -1.13
N TRP A 78 17.07 5.81 -2.29
CA TRP A 78 17.73 5.97 -3.61
C TRP A 78 18.09 7.43 -3.89
N LYS A 79 17.29 8.36 -3.37
CA LYS A 79 17.55 9.79 -3.40
C LYS A 79 17.62 10.33 -1.98
N ALA A 80 18.28 11.47 -1.81
CA ALA A 80 18.28 12.23 -0.56
C ALA A 80 16.87 12.73 -0.22
N GLY A 81 16.66 13.16 1.03
CA GLY A 81 15.38 13.70 1.45
C GLY A 81 14.36 12.66 1.92
N ILE A 82 14.82 11.48 2.35
CA ILE A 82 13.95 10.41 2.87
C ILE A 82 14.25 10.19 4.36
N PRO A 83 13.41 10.73 5.27
CA PRO A 83 13.61 10.66 6.72
C PRO A 83 13.77 9.24 7.26
N ALA A 84 13.00 8.28 6.74
CA ALA A 84 13.01 6.89 7.21
C ALA A 84 12.81 5.89 6.08
N SER A 85 13.50 4.75 6.15
CA SER A 85 13.38 3.67 5.15
C SER A 85 12.18 2.76 5.37
N LEU A 86 11.67 2.72 6.60
CA LEU A 86 10.47 1.97 6.99
C LEU A 86 9.58 2.92 7.80
N ALA A 87 8.33 3.00 7.39
CA ALA A 87 7.33 3.82 8.04
C ALA A 87 6.00 3.08 8.08
N TYR A 88 5.05 3.59 8.85
CA TYR A 88 3.73 3.00 8.92
C TYR A 88 2.64 4.05 9.11
N ILE A 89 1.41 3.64 8.82
CA ILE A 89 0.21 4.40 9.12
C ILE A 89 -0.73 3.51 9.94
N ASN A 90 -1.49 4.12 10.85
CA ASN A 90 -2.52 3.40 11.61
C ASN A 90 -3.80 3.34 10.75
N ILE A 91 -4.32 2.14 10.52
CA ILE A 91 -5.51 1.91 9.66
C ILE A 91 -6.83 1.92 10.45
N ASN A 92 -6.91 2.68 11.56
CA ASN A 92 -8.11 2.78 12.39
C ASN A 92 -9.16 3.72 11.75
N GLY A 93 -9.75 3.32 10.61
CA GLY A 93 -11.04 3.80 10.09
C GLY A 93 -11.20 5.26 9.67
N GLU A 94 -10.29 6.18 10.02
CA GLU A 94 -10.37 7.59 9.66
C GLU A 94 -9.58 7.84 8.36
N PHE A 95 -10.30 7.79 7.25
CA PHE A 95 -9.76 8.03 5.92
C PHE A 95 -9.50 9.53 5.73
N THR A 96 -8.25 9.95 5.92
CA THR A 96 -7.79 11.28 5.49
C THR A 96 -7.11 11.18 4.13
N SER A 97 -7.42 12.12 3.23
CA SER A 97 -6.83 12.21 1.88
C SER A 97 -5.33 12.57 1.88
N CYS A 98 -4.82 13.02 3.03
CA CYS A 98 -3.41 13.23 3.32
C CYS A 98 -3.07 12.34 4.51
N ILE A 99 -2.31 11.28 4.30
CA ILE A 99 -1.88 10.40 5.39
C ILE A 99 -0.43 10.69 5.69
N THR A 100 -0.19 10.95 6.97
CA THR A 100 1.12 11.24 7.51
C THR A 100 1.78 9.94 7.99
N LEU A 101 3.00 9.70 7.52
CA LEU A 101 3.80 8.54 7.87
C LEU A 101 4.47 8.70 9.23
N VAL A 102 4.31 7.69 10.08
CA VAL A 102 5.08 7.58 11.33
C VAL A 102 6.34 6.76 11.06
N VAL A 103 7.48 7.30 11.47
CA VAL A 103 8.78 6.64 11.32
C VAL A 103 8.82 5.37 12.16
N PHE A 104 9.28 4.25 11.61
CA PHE A 104 9.29 2.98 12.34
C PHE A 104 10.14 3.04 13.62
N THR A 105 11.23 3.82 13.63
CA THR A 105 12.13 3.91 14.79
C THR A 105 11.54 4.67 15.97
N SER A 106 10.41 5.37 15.82
CA SER A 106 9.70 6.01 16.94
C SER A 106 8.68 5.09 17.62
N LEU A 107 8.53 3.83 17.16
CA LEU A 107 7.70 2.83 17.84
C LEU A 107 8.36 2.34 19.14
N PRO A 108 7.69 2.41 20.30
CA PRO A 108 8.13 1.68 21.47
C PRO A 108 8.05 0.17 21.19
N VAL A 109 9.14 -0.55 21.48
CA VAL A 109 9.34 -1.99 21.23
C VAL A 109 8.18 -2.86 21.75
N ARG A 110 7.50 -2.41 22.82
CA ARG A 110 6.34 -3.09 23.44
C ARG A 110 5.13 -3.24 22.50
N LEU A 111 5.03 -2.45 21.43
CA LEU A 111 3.85 -2.40 20.56
C LEU A 111 3.82 -3.43 19.42
N PHE A 112 4.76 -4.38 19.39
CA PHE A 112 4.76 -5.48 18.42
C PHE A 112 4.17 -6.77 18.98
N ASP A 113 4.15 -6.91 20.30
CA ASP A 113 3.74 -8.13 21.01
C ASP A 113 2.22 -8.22 21.28
N GLU A 114 1.47 -7.11 21.21
CA GLU A 114 -0.01 -7.07 21.31
C GLU A 114 -0.69 -7.04 19.95
#